data_AF-A0A349J503-F1
#
_entry.id   AF-A0A349J503-F1
#
_cell.length_a   1.000
_cell.length_b   1.000
_cell.length_c   1.000
_cell.angle_alpha   90.00
_cell.angle_beta   90.00
_cell.angle_gamma   90.00
#
_symmetry.space_group_name_H-M   'P 1'
#
loop_
_entity.id
_entity.type
_entity.pdbx_description
1 polymer ?
#
loop_
_entity_poly.entity_id
_entity_poly.type
_entity_poly.pdbx_seq_one_letter_code
_entity_poly.pdbx_strand_id
1 'polypeptide(L)' 'MSRVLTHRLDDKNCDRQFLIICDHASNYIPPDLAGLGLPQDQLVRHIAYDIGALNVASLIAEGLNCPLVASQFSRL' A
#
# COMPACT_ATOMS: atom_id res chain seq x y z
N MET A 1 -0.75 14.39 -1.91
CA MET A 1 -0.38 13.12 -2.57
C MET A 1 0.96 12.69 -2.00
N SER A 2 0.94 11.79 -1.03
CA SER A 2 2.18 11.28 -0.42
C SER A 2 2.94 10.51 -1.49
N ARG A 3 4.19 10.93 -1.74
CA ARG A 3 5.13 10.24 -2.61
C ARG A 3 5.49 8.94 -1.89
N VAL A 4 4.71 7.88 -2.12
CA VAL A 4 4.98 6.57 -1.53
C VAL A 4 6.36 6.16 -2.02
N LEU A 5 7.31 6.06 -1.09
CA LEU A 5 8.66 5.62 -1.33
C LEU A 5 8.59 4.16 -1.82
N THR A 6 8.62 3.96 -3.13
CA THR A 6 9.05 2.68 -3.69
C THR A 6 10.53 2.57 -3.38
N HIS A 7 10.88 2.00 -2.22
CA HIS A 7 12.26 1.61 -1.97
C HIS A 7 12.58 0.46 -2.92
N ARG A 8 13.23 0.79 -4.04
CA ARG A 8 13.82 -0.21 -4.94
C ARG A 8 14.86 -0.98 -4.15
N LEU A 9 14.62 -2.27 -3.94
CA LEU A 9 15.53 -3.17 -3.26
C LEU A 9 16.59 -3.67 -4.23
N ASP A 10 17.46 -2.74 -4.62
CA ASP A 10 18.56 -3.04 -5.53
C ASP A 10 19.86 -3.32 -4.75
N ASP A 11 19.81 -3.32 -3.41
CA ASP A 11 20.98 -3.58 -2.57
C ASP A 11 21.21 -5.08 -2.40
N LYS A 12 22.15 -5.61 -3.18
CA LYS A 12 22.56 -7.03 -3.16
C LYS A 12 23.21 -7.46 -1.83
N ASN A 13 23.44 -6.53 -0.88
CA ASN A 13 24.00 -6.76 0.45
C ASN A 13 23.02 -6.44 1.58
N CYS A 14 21.71 -6.59 1.32
CA CYS A 14 20.69 -6.31 2.31
C CYS A 14 20.67 -7.39 3.43
N ASP A 15 21.35 -7.12 4.55
CA ASP A 15 21.32 -7.93 5.80
C ASP A 15 19.94 -7.93 6.51
N ARG A 16 18.87 -7.50 5.83
CA ARG A 16 17.53 -7.37 6.39
C ARG A 16 16.75 -8.66 6.19
N GLN A 17 16.34 -9.29 7.28
CA GLN A 17 15.69 -10.61 7.29
C GLN A 17 14.20 -10.59 6.92
N PHE A 18 13.59 -9.41 6.85
CA PHE A 18 12.17 -9.25 6.67
C PHE A 18 11.86 -8.40 5.44
N LEU A 19 10.76 -8.74 4.77
CA LEU A 19 10.10 -7.92 3.77
C LEU A 19 8.65 -7.76 4.21
N ILE A 20 8.19 -6.52 4.35
CA ILE A 20 6.79 -6.24 4.63
C ILE A 20 6.05 -6.00 3.31
N ILE A 21 4.88 -6.61 3.18
CA ILE A 21 4.01 -6.46 2.01
C ILE A 21 2.64 -5.99 2.50
N CYS A 22 2.07 -4.99 1.82
CA CYS A 22 0.74 -4.47 2.09
C CYS A 22 -0.05 -4.35 0.78
N ASP A 23 -0.76 -5.42 0.43
CA ASP A 23 -1.48 -5.51 -0.86
C ASP A 23 -2.71 -4.62 -0.93
N HIS A 24 -3.41 -4.38 0.18
CA HIS A 24 -4.63 -3.56 0.22
C HIS A 24 -4.38 -2.19 0.87
N ALA A 25 -3.29 -1.52 0.48
CA ALA A 25 -2.82 -0.30 1.12
C ALA A 25 -3.53 0.99 0.69
N SER A 26 -4.21 0.98 -0.45
CA SER A 26 -4.77 2.17 -1.10
C SER A 26 -6.18 1.89 -1.59
N ASN A 27 -7.07 2.88 -1.51
CA ASN A 27 -8.39 2.84 -2.13
C ASN A 27 -8.45 3.55 -3.49
N TYR A 28 -7.29 3.90 -4.04
CA TYR A 28 -7.20 4.64 -5.29
C TYR A 28 -7.69 3.79 -6.47
N ILE A 29 -8.62 4.34 -7.24
CA ILE A 29 -9.07 3.79 -8.53
C ILE A 29 -8.53 4.69 -9.64
N PRO A 30 -7.81 4.13 -10.63
CA PRO A 30 -7.43 4.84 -11.85
C PRO A 30 -8.63 5.56 -12.51
N PRO A 31 -8.49 6.83 -12.95
CA PRO A 31 -9.61 7.62 -13.49
C PRO A 31 -10.31 6.99 -14.70
N ASP A 32 -9.57 6.25 -15.53
CA ASP A 32 -10.05 5.51 -16.70
C ASP A 32 -11.02 4.36 -16.35
N LEU A 33 -11.03 3.91 -15.09
CA LEU A 33 -11.97 2.91 -14.59
C LEU A 33 -13.27 3.50 -14.02
N ALA A 34 -13.43 4.83 -14.03
CA ALA A 34 -14.65 5.54 -13.64
C ALA A 34 -15.25 5.10 -12.29
N GLY A 35 -14.39 4.85 -11.29
CA GLY A 35 -14.82 4.38 -9.96
C GLY A 35 -15.50 3.01 -9.98
N LEU A 36 -15.30 2.20 -11.04
CA LEU A 36 -15.95 0.90 -11.27
C LEU A 36 -17.49 0.95 -11.24
N GLY A 37 -18.07 2.14 -11.46
CA GLY A 37 -19.52 2.36 -11.33
C GLY A 37 -20.02 2.39 -9.88
N LEU A 38 -19.12 2.43 -8.88
CA LEU A 38 -19.48 2.47 -7.47
C LEU A 38 -19.71 3.90 -6.98
N PRO A 39 -20.66 4.13 -6.06
CA PRO A 39 -20.77 5.37 -5.31
C PRO A 39 -19.49 5.70 -4.52
N GLN A 40 -19.13 6.98 -4.38
CA GLN A 40 -17.88 7.38 -3.72
C GLN A 40 -17.78 6.94 -2.26
N ASP A 41 -18.90 6.88 -1.54
CA ASP A 41 -18.96 6.40 -0.16
C ASP A 41 -18.56 4.92 -0.04
N GLN A 42 -18.67 4.14 -1.12
CA GLN A 42 -18.21 2.75 -1.15
C GLN A 42 -16.69 2.65 -1.27
N LEU A 43 -16.05 3.61 -1.95
CA LEU A 43 -14.61 3.64 -2.15
C LEU A 43 -13.82 4.02 -0.87
N VAL A 44 -14.48 4.53 0.17
CA VAL A 44 -13.85 4.82 1.47
C VAL A 44 -14.09 3.73 2.52
N ARG A 45 -14.70 2.60 2.13
CA ARG A 45 -14.97 1.46 3.01
C ARG A 45 -13.92 0.36 2.83
N HIS A 46 -13.94 -0.59 3.76
CA HIS A 46 -13.03 -1.75 3.77
C HIS A 46 -13.08 -2.63 2.49
N ILE A 47 -14.10 -2.44 1.64
CA ILE A 47 -14.19 -3.17 0.37
C ILE A 47 -13.12 -2.70 -0.63
N ALA A 48 -12.68 -1.44 -0.55
CA ALA A 48 -11.71 -0.85 -1.47
C ALA A 48 -10.25 -1.05 -1.02
N TYR A 49 -10.04 -1.23 0.29
CA TYR A 49 -8.71 -1.30 0.92
C TYR A 49 -8.83 -1.71 2.39
N ASP A 50 -7.71 -2.10 3.00
CA ASP A 50 -7.67 -2.42 4.42
C ASP A 50 -7.36 -1.13 5.21
N ILE A 51 -8.41 -0.53 5.78
CA ILE A 51 -8.33 0.76 6.50
C ILE A 51 -7.27 0.67 7.62
N GLY A 52 -6.23 1.51 7.51
CA GLY A 52 -5.14 1.58 8.48
C GLY A 52 -3.99 0.59 8.26
N ALA A 53 -4.12 -0.37 7.33
CA ALA A 53 -3.08 -1.39 7.10
C ALA A 53 -1.75 -0.79 6.67
N LEU A 54 -1.75 0.21 5.77
CA LEU A 54 -0.52 0.88 5.32
C LEU A 54 0.22 1.56 6.49
N ASN A 55 -0.49 2.20 7.42
CA ASN A 55 0.13 2.83 8.59
C ASN A 55 0.82 1.78 9.47
N VAL A 56 0.13 0.68 9.76
CA VAL A 56 0.69 -0.42 10.57
C VAL A 56 1.90 -1.03 9.87
N ALA A 57 1.79 -1.34 8.57
CA ALA A 57 2.88 -1.89 7.78
C ALA A 57 4.11 -0.96 7.74
N SER A 58 3.89 0.36 7.64
CA SER A 58 4.98 1.35 7.63
C SER A 58 5.70 1.39 8.97
N LEU A 59 4.97 1.38 10.09
CA LEU A 59 5.56 1.36 11.43
C LEU A 59 6.33 0.07 11.71
N ILE A 60 5.83 -1.08 11.23
CA ILE A 60 6.54 -2.36 11.34
C ILE A 60 7.83 -2.33 10.52
N ALA A 61 7.76 -1.87 9.26
CA ALA A 61 8.92 -1.80 8.39
C ALA A 61 10.01 -0.86 8.95
N GLU A 62 9.61 0.29 9.49
CA GLU A 62 10.51 1.22 10.19
C GLU A 62 11.13 0.56 11.43
N GLY A 63 10.31 -0.06 12.29
CA GLY A 63 10.77 -0.70 13.52
C GLY A 63 11.72 -1.88 13.29
N LEU A 64 11.58 -2.58 12.16
CA LEU A 64 12.45 -3.68 11.75
C LEU A 64 13.62 -3.22 10.86
N ASN A 65 13.71 -1.92 10.54
CA ASN A 65 14.63 -1.38 9.54
C ASN A 65 14.61 -2.23 8.26
N CYS A 66 13.41 -2.56 7.78
CA CYS A 66 13.20 -3.47 6.67
C CYS A 66 12.36 -2.84 5.55
N PRO A 67 12.40 -3.40 4.33
CA PRO A 67 11.65 -2.85 3.22
C PRO A 67 10.14 -3.05 3.36
N LEU A 68 9.38 -2.11 2.77
CA LEU A 68 7.95 -2.22 2.58
C LEU A 68 7.62 -2.11 1.09
N VAL A 69 6.84 -3.08 0.60
CA VAL A 69 6.15 -2.99 -0.70
C VAL A 69 4.66 -2.84 -0.43
N ALA A 70 4.05 -1.77 -0.92
CA ALA A 70 2.63 -1.50 -0.76
C ALA A 70 1.97 -1.23 -2.11
N SER A 71 0.78 -1.79 -2.31
CA SER A 71 -0.02 -1.48 -3.50
C SER A 71 -0.44 -0.02 -3.51
N GLN A 72 -0.52 0.57 -4.71
CA GLN A 72 -0.92 1.96 -4.90
C GLN A 72 -2.35 2.11 -5.42
N PHE A 73 -3.04 0.99 -5.68
CA PHE A 73 -4.40 0.95 -6.17
C PHE A 73 -5.28 0.06 -5.29
N SER A 74 -6.59 0.28 -5.41
CA SER A 74 -7.65 -0.49 -4.76
C SER A 74 -7.53 -1.98 -5.02
N ARG A 75 -8.04 -2.79 -4.10
CA ARG A 75 -8.22 -4.24 -4.31
C ARG A 75 -9.39 -4.60 -5.23
N LEU A 76 -10.21 -3.61 -5.59
CA LEU A 76 -11.38 -3.73 -6.45
C LEU A 76 -11.02 -3.75 -7.94
#